data_AF-A0A6V7VUE7-F1
#
_entry.id   AF-A0A6V7VUE7-F1
#
_cell.length_a   1.000
_cell.length_b   1.000
_cell.length_c   1.000
_cell.angle_alpha   90.00
_cell.angle_beta   90.00
_cell.angle_gamma   90.00
#
_symmetry.space_group_name_H-M   'P 1'
#
loop_
_entity.id
_entity.type
_entity.pdbx_description
1 polymer ?
#
loop_
_entity_poly.entity_id
_entity_poly.type
_entity_poly.pdbx_seq_one_letter_code
_entity_poly.pdbx_strand_id
1 'polypeptide(L)'
;MAFGLRNNNYYIELWTHKALIKNILNNEEKEFKLNKFIWKNENIFGCGLVYPPKEKVKEELPYVFFTQNGKRIDKKILIEGICKDYKPFVDLLCCSVETNFGKDLENKPFTYNIYEHLLKNKS
;
A
#
# COMPACT_ATOMS: atom_id res chain seq x y z
N MET A 1 10.46 -11.07 -0.45
CA MET A 1 10.22 -9.67 -0.82
C MET A 1 9.48 -8.98 0.30
N ALA A 2 9.84 -7.74 0.58
CA ALA A 2 9.02 -6.78 1.30
C ALA A 2 8.86 -5.52 0.42
N PHE A 3 7.71 -4.85 0.48
CA PHE A 3 7.51 -3.59 -0.24
C PHE A 3 6.46 -2.74 0.45
N GLY A 4 6.50 -1.44 0.20
CA GLY A 4 5.51 -0.51 0.73
C GLY A 4 6.03 0.92 0.75
N LEU A 5 5.74 1.62 1.83
CA LEU A 5 6.03 3.03 2.01
C LEU A 5 6.89 3.24 3.25
N ARG A 6 7.93 4.09 3.14
CA ARG A 6 8.79 4.45 4.26
C ARG A 6 9.02 5.95 4.34
N ASN A 7 9.16 6.46 5.55
CA ASN A 7 9.66 7.80 5.86
C ASN A 7 10.49 7.71 7.14
N ASN A 8 11.80 7.94 7.09
CA ASN A 8 12.68 7.88 8.27
C ASN A 8 12.45 6.61 9.13
N ASN A 9 11.91 6.76 10.35
CA ASN A 9 11.63 5.67 11.28
C ASN A 9 10.18 5.12 11.16
N TYR A 10 9.49 5.42 10.06
CA TYR A 10 8.12 5.03 9.80
C TYR A 10 8.06 4.10 8.59
N TYR A 11 7.48 2.91 8.77
CA TYR A 11 7.39 1.89 7.74
C TYR A 11 5.99 1.32 7.69
N ILE A 12 5.41 1.24 6.50
CA ILE A 12 4.19 0.48 6.25
C ILE A 12 4.48 -0.46 5.10
N GLU A 13 4.60 -1.75 5.39
CA GLU A 13 5.16 -2.72 4.46
C GLU A 13 4.45 -4.06 4.48
N LEU A 14 4.43 -4.72 3.32
CA LEU A 14 3.91 -6.07 3.14
C LEU A 14 5.06 -7.04 2.95
N TRP A 15 5.22 -7.96 3.89
CA TRP A 15 6.14 -9.10 3.83
C TRP A 15 5.44 -10.27 3.15
N THR A 16 5.71 -10.46 1.86
CA THR A 16 4.97 -11.43 1.05
C THR A 16 5.17 -12.87 1.52
N HIS A 17 6.39 -13.27 1.85
CA HIS A 17 6.70 -14.62 2.34
C HIS A 17 6.07 -14.97 3.69
N LYS A 18 5.68 -13.97 4.49
CA LYS A 18 4.98 -14.16 5.77
C LYS A 18 3.49 -13.87 5.70
N ALA A 19 2.97 -13.44 4.55
CA ALA A 19 1.60 -12.95 4.42
C ALA A 19 1.25 -11.92 5.52
N LEU A 20 2.14 -10.96 5.75
CA LEU A 20 2.11 -10.10 6.93
C LEU A 20 2.31 -8.64 6.54
N ILE A 21 1.48 -7.76 7.09
CA ILE A 21 1.69 -6.32 7.02
C ILE A 21 2.30 -5.85 8.33
N LYS A 22 3.35 -5.02 8.24
CA LYS A 22 3.95 -4.32 9.38
C LYS A 22 3.68 -2.83 9.26
N ASN A 23 3.21 -2.23 10.35
CA ASN A 23 3.15 -0.78 10.52
C ASN A 23 4.05 -0.41 11.69
N ILE A 24 5.18 0.20 11.39
CA ILE A 24 6.19 0.64 12.35
C ILE A 24 6.07 2.15 12.51
N LEU A 25 5.74 2.59 13.72
CA LEU A 25 5.60 4.00 14.08
C LEU A 25 6.45 4.29 15.31
N ASN A 26 7.50 5.11 15.19
CA ASN A 26 8.37 5.46 16.33
C ASN A 26 8.92 4.24 17.09
N ASN A 27 9.32 3.19 16.37
CA ASN A 27 9.76 1.89 16.92
C ASN A 27 8.66 1.07 17.62
N GLU A 28 7.40 1.50 17.59
CA GLU A 28 6.25 0.64 17.91
C GLU A 28 5.84 -0.13 16.66
N GLU A 29 5.62 -1.43 16.81
CA GLU A 29 5.29 -2.30 15.70
C GLU A 29 3.87 -2.87 15.85
N LYS A 30 3.06 -2.69 14.81
CA LYS A 30 1.75 -3.35 14.66
C LYS A 30 1.79 -4.31 13.48
N GLU A 31 1.47 -5.57 13.74
CA GLU A 31 1.46 -6.62 12.73
C GLU A 31 0.03 -7.05 12.38
N PHE A 32 -0.25 -7.23 11.08
CA PHE A 32 -1.53 -7.72 10.58
C PHE A 32 -1.31 -8.91 9.66
N LYS A 33 -1.76 -10.11 10.08
CA LYS A 33 -1.72 -11.32 9.26
C LYS A 33 -2.80 -11.32 8.20
N LEU A 34 -2.46 -11.77 6.99
CA LEU A 34 -3.37 -11.89 5.86
C LEU A 34 -3.85 -13.35 5.72
N ASN A 35 -5.16 -13.55 5.78
CA ASN A 35 -5.75 -14.90 5.77
C ASN A 35 -5.83 -15.55 4.37
N LYS A 36 -5.81 -14.76 3.29
CA LYS A 36 -5.99 -15.24 1.90
C LYS A 36 -4.92 -14.70 0.97
N PHE A 37 -3.66 -14.72 1.43
CA PHE A 37 -2.52 -14.25 0.66
C PHE A 37 -1.83 -15.40 -0.06
N ILE A 38 -1.47 -15.19 -1.33
CA ILE A 38 -0.74 -16.19 -2.12
C ILE A 38 0.50 -15.52 -2.68
N TRP A 39 1.67 -16.09 -2.42
CA TRP A 39 2.92 -15.67 -3.08
C TRP A 39 3.25 -16.67 -4.18
N LYS A 40 3.05 -16.28 -5.44
CA LYS A 40 3.44 -17.07 -6.61
C LYS A 40 3.95 -16.17 -7.73
N ASN A 41 4.68 -16.76 -8.68
CA ASN A 41 5.11 -16.07 -9.89
C ASN A 41 3.91 -15.43 -10.60
N GLU A 42 4.17 -14.31 -11.30
CA GLU A 42 3.19 -13.53 -12.06
C GLU A 42 2.12 -12.83 -11.21
N ASN A 43 2.14 -12.96 -9.88
CA ASN A 43 1.26 -12.15 -9.04
C ASN A 43 1.67 -10.68 -9.10
N ILE A 44 0.66 -9.84 -9.27
CA ILE A 44 0.81 -8.40 -9.30
C ILE A 44 0.41 -7.88 -7.92
N PHE A 45 1.33 -7.17 -7.29
CA PHE A 45 1.09 -6.54 -6.00
C PHE A 45 1.06 -5.02 -6.15
N GLY A 46 0.20 -4.37 -5.39
CA GLY A 46 0.10 -2.91 -5.36
C GLY A 46 0.14 -2.38 -3.94
N CYS A 47 0.66 -1.17 -3.78
CA CYS A 47 0.61 -0.38 -2.56
C CYS A 47 0.07 1.01 -2.93
N GLY A 48 -0.92 1.50 -2.18
CA GLY A 48 -1.52 2.80 -2.42
C GLY A 48 -1.60 3.61 -1.14
N LEU A 49 -1.35 4.91 -1.27
CA LEU A 49 -1.57 5.91 -0.22
C LEU A 49 -2.71 6.82 -0.66
N VAL A 50 -3.72 6.94 0.18
CA VAL A 50 -4.89 7.78 -0.09
C VAL A 50 -4.92 8.92 0.90
N TYR A 51 -5.00 10.14 0.38
CA TYR A 51 -5.29 11.32 1.15
C TYR A 51 -6.77 11.65 1.06
N PRO A 52 -7.42 12.03 2.18
CA PRO A 52 -8.79 12.52 2.13
C PRO A 52 -8.84 13.86 1.37
N PRO A 53 -10.00 14.21 0.79
CA PRO A 53 -10.24 15.55 0.26
C PRO A 53 -9.94 16.63 1.30
N LYS A 54 -9.54 17.82 0.84
CA LYS A 54 -9.10 18.93 1.71
C LYS A 54 -10.17 19.33 2.73
N GLU A 55 -11.43 19.17 2.39
CA GLU A 55 -12.59 19.50 3.22
C GLU A 55 -12.78 18.50 4.37
N LYS A 56 -12.34 17.25 4.19
CA LYS A 56 -12.54 16.14 5.14
C LYS A 56 -11.32 15.81 5.99
N VAL A 57 -10.21 16.56 5.86
CA VAL A 57 -8.95 16.31 6.58
C VAL A 57 -9.08 16.34 8.12
N LYS A 58 -10.15 16.93 8.67
CA LYS A 58 -10.44 16.96 10.11
C LYS A 58 -11.16 15.69 10.60
N GLU A 59 -11.81 14.96 9.71
CA GLU A 59 -12.70 13.83 10.02
C GLU A 59 -12.12 12.51 9.53
N GLU A 60 -11.35 12.55 8.44
CA GLU A 60 -10.74 11.38 7.81
C GLU A 60 -9.22 11.45 7.89
N LEU A 61 -8.59 10.32 8.19
CA LEU A 61 -7.13 10.18 8.16
C LEU A 61 -6.67 9.62 6.80
N PRO A 62 -5.49 10.03 6.31
CA PRO A 62 -4.83 9.33 5.22
C PRO A 62 -4.65 7.85 5.56
N TYR A 63 -4.62 6.99 4.55
CA TYR A 63 -4.40 5.56 4.79
C TYR A 63 -3.61 4.90 3.69
N VAL A 64 -2.88 3.86 4.08
CA VAL A 64 -2.24 2.92 3.17
C VAL A 64 -3.13 1.70 2.98
N PHE A 65 -3.08 1.14 1.78
CA PHE A 65 -3.65 -0.17 1.50
C PHE A 65 -2.76 -0.97 0.55
N PHE A 66 -2.95 -2.28 0.53
CA PHE A 66 -2.26 -3.22 -0.35
C PHE A 66 -3.26 -3.98 -1.23
N THR A 67 -2.78 -4.38 -2.40
CA THR A 67 -3.56 -5.19 -3.34
C THR A 67 -2.76 -6.39 -3.83
N GLN A 68 -3.48 -7.44 -4.18
CA GLN A 68 -2.98 -8.60 -4.91
C GLN A 68 -3.92 -8.84 -6.09
N ASN A 69 -3.36 -8.88 -7.30
CA ASN A 69 -4.06 -9.08 -8.56
C ASN A 69 -5.29 -8.15 -8.70
N GLY A 70 -5.08 -6.86 -8.37
CA GLY A 70 -6.11 -5.83 -8.47
C GLY A 70 -7.18 -5.84 -7.37
N LYS A 71 -7.11 -6.75 -6.39
CA LYS A 71 -8.04 -6.80 -5.26
C LYS A 71 -7.34 -6.38 -3.98
N ARG A 72 -8.02 -5.57 -3.17
CA ARG A 72 -7.52 -5.20 -1.84
C ARG A 72 -7.42 -6.43 -0.95
N ILE A 73 -6.29 -6.59 -0.27
CA ILE A 73 -6.00 -7.75 0.58
C ILE A 73 -6.03 -7.42 2.07
N ASP A 74 -6.13 -6.15 2.41
CA ASP A 74 -5.94 -5.64 3.76
C ASP A 74 -7.04 -4.68 4.22
N LYS A 75 -7.06 -4.45 5.54
CA LYS A 75 -7.77 -3.33 6.15
C LYS A 75 -6.97 -2.06 5.90
N LYS A 76 -7.66 -0.92 5.74
CA LYS A 76 -7.02 0.39 5.65
C LYS A 76 -6.09 0.60 6.85
N ILE A 77 -4.82 0.93 6.61
CA ILE A 77 -3.86 1.26 7.65
C ILE A 77 -3.87 2.77 7.79
N LEU A 78 -4.53 3.28 8.83
CA LEU A 78 -4.63 4.72 9.07
C LEU A 78 -3.26 5.30 9.41
N ILE A 79 -2.95 6.45 8.83
CA ILE A 79 -1.74 7.23 9.15
C ILE A 79 -2.16 8.34 10.11
N GLU A 80 -1.75 8.19 11.36
CA GLU A 80 -1.94 9.20 12.40
C GLU A 80 -0.83 10.25 12.35
N GLY A 81 -1.19 11.52 12.57
CA GLY A 81 -0.27 12.65 12.67
C GLY A 81 -0.06 13.43 11.36
N ILE A 82 1.00 14.27 11.32
CA ILE A 82 1.31 15.12 10.17
C ILE A 82 1.66 14.24 8.97
N CYS A 83 1.08 14.56 7.81
CA CYS A 83 1.38 13.92 6.54
C CYS A 83 2.89 13.89 6.29
N LYS A 84 3.46 12.69 6.28
CA LYS A 84 4.89 12.46 6.08
C LYS A 84 5.19 12.24 4.61
N ASP A 85 6.37 12.67 4.17
CA ASP A 85 6.90 12.39 2.83
C ASP A 85 7.26 10.90 2.71
N TYR A 86 6.27 10.06 2.42
CA TYR A 86 6.50 8.64 2.20
C TYR A 86 7.16 8.41 0.84
N LYS A 87 8.16 7.53 0.82
CA LYS A 87 8.82 7.06 -0.39
C LYS A 87 8.50 5.59 -0.61
N PRO A 88 8.18 5.18 -1.85
CA PRO A 88 8.04 3.77 -2.16
C PRO A 88 9.40 3.07 -1.98
N PHE A 89 9.36 1.82 -1.54
CA PHE A 89 10.55 0.98 -1.46
C PHE A 89 10.20 -0.49 -1.74
N VAL A 90 11.23 -1.26 -2.07
CA VAL A 90 11.17 -2.70 -2.25
C VAL A 90 12.48 -3.32 -1.78
N ASP A 91 12.38 -4.39 -0.99
CA ASP A 91 13.50 -5.20 -0.55
C ASP A 91 13.36 -6.62 -1.13
N LEU A 92 14.37 -7.04 -1.87
CA LEU A 92 14.44 -8.32 -2.58
C LEU A 92 15.48 -9.21 -1.92
N LEU A 93 15.19 -10.50 -1.82
CA LEU A 93 16.14 -11.50 -1.32
C LEU A 93 16.53 -12.46 -2.45
N CYS A 94 15.59 -13.28 -2.91
CA CYS A 94 15.82 -14.30 -3.93
C CYS A 94 14.78 -14.24 -5.06
N CYS A 95 14.41 -13.03 -5.49
CA CYS A 95 13.45 -12.83 -6.58
C CYS A 95 13.74 -11.55 -7.35
N SER A 96 13.30 -11.50 -8.60
CA SER A 96 13.29 -10.29 -9.42
C SER A 96 11.86 -9.79 -9.56
N VAL A 97 11.70 -8.48 -9.67
CA VAL A 97 10.38 -7.85 -9.88
C VAL A 97 10.49 -6.76 -10.91
N GLU A 98 9.37 -6.49 -11.57
CA GLU A 98 9.19 -5.32 -12.40
C GLU A 98 8.31 -4.32 -11.67
N THR A 99 8.66 -3.03 -11.73
CA THR A 99 7.86 -1.97 -11.12
C THR A 99 7.00 -1.26 -12.17
N ASN A 100 5.85 -0.75 -11.73
CA ASN A 100 5.00 0.11 -12.53
C ASN A 100 4.60 1.32 -11.68
N PHE A 101 5.15 2.49 -12.01
CA PHE A 101 4.81 3.77 -11.39
C PHE A 101 3.79 4.57 -12.21
N GLY A 102 3.14 3.97 -13.21
CA GLY A 102 2.12 4.62 -14.02
C GLY A 102 2.65 5.55 -15.11
N LYS A 103 3.89 5.34 -15.59
CA LYS A 103 4.46 6.13 -16.70
C LYS A 103 3.68 5.94 -18.01
N ASP A 104 3.12 4.75 -18.22
CA ASP A 104 2.37 4.38 -19.42
C ASP A 104 1.12 3.60 -18.99
N LEU A 105 0.02 4.31 -18.74
CA LEU A 105 -1.23 3.70 -18.31
C LEU A 105 -2.04 3.11 -19.48
N GLU A 106 -1.69 3.42 -20.72
CA GLU A 106 -2.36 2.89 -21.90
C GLU A 106 -1.89 1.46 -22.16
N ASN A 107 -0.57 1.23 -22.21
CA ASN A 107 -0.01 -0.10 -22.47
C ASN A 107 0.22 -0.90 -21.19
N LYS A 108 0.42 -0.22 -20.05
CA LYS A 108 0.70 -0.86 -18.75
C LYS A 108 -0.16 -0.27 -17.64
N PRO A 109 -1.50 -0.46 -17.68
CA PRO A 109 -2.39 0.05 -16.66
C PRO A 109 -2.11 -0.57 -15.28
N PHE A 110 -2.52 0.12 -14.22
CA PHE A 110 -2.59 -0.50 -12.90
C PHE A 110 -3.64 -1.63 -12.91
N THR A 111 -3.31 -2.76 -12.28
CA THR A 111 -4.30 -3.85 -12.09
C THR A 111 -5.40 -3.46 -11.11
N TYR A 112 -5.10 -2.57 -10.15
CA TYR A 112 -6.10 -2.00 -9.25
C TYR A 112 -6.83 -0.83 -9.92
N ASN A 113 -8.16 -0.82 -9.81
CA ASN A 113 -8.97 0.29 -10.31
C ASN A 113 -8.89 1.49 -9.35
N ILE A 114 -7.95 2.40 -9.61
CA ILE A 114 -7.72 3.60 -8.79
C ILE A 114 -8.94 4.54 -8.72
N TYR A 115 -9.85 4.47 -9.70
CA TYR A 115 -11.07 5.30 -9.73
C TYR A 115 -12.08 4.92 -8.64
N GLU A 116 -11.95 3.75 -8.01
CA GLU A 116 -12.76 3.36 -6.84
C GLU A 116 -12.65 4.36 -5.67
N HIS A 117 -11.55 5.12 -5.61
CA HIS A 117 -11.35 6.15 -4.59
C HIS A 117 -11.99 7.50 -4.95
N LEU A 118 -12.27 7.76 -6.23
CA LEU A 118 -12.92 9.01 -6.67
C LEU A 118 -14.43 8.95 -6.48
N LEU A 119 -15.04 7.79 -6.71
CA LEU A 119 -16.48 7.60 -6.66
C LEU A 119 -17.04 7.69 -5.23
N LYS A 120 -16.22 7.41 -4.21
CA LYS A 120 -16.61 7.47 -2.80
C LYS A 120 -16.64 8.87 -2.20
N ASN A 121 -16.17 9.89 -2.93
CA ASN A 121 -16.17 11.28 -2.48
C ASN A 121 -17.42 12.06 -2.91
N LYS A 122 -18.41 11.41 -3.57
CA LYS A 122 -19.66 12.01 -4.04
C LYS A 122 -20.90 11.66 -3.18
N SER A 123 -20.72 11.03 -2.02
CA SER A 123 -21.79 10.70 -1.07
C SER A 123 -21.78 11.62 0.13
#